data_AF-A0A7V5Q9G8-F1
#
_entry.id   AF-A0A7V5Q9G8-F1
#
_cell.length_a   1.000
_cell.length_b   1.000
_cell.length_c   1.000
_cell.angle_alpha   90.00
_cell.angle_beta   90.00
_cell.angle_gamma   90.00
#
_symmetry.space_group_name_H-M   'P 1'
#
loop_
_entity.id
_entity.type
_entity.pdbx_description
1 polymer ?
#
loop_
_entity_poly.entity_id
_entity_poly.type
_entity_poly.pdbx_seq_one_letter_code
_entity_poly.pdbx_strand_id
1 'polypeptide(L)'
;KGEALDRAARKLEDYGIRNAVLNAGGDLNVIGVHSDRLWRAGIRHPKNWGVIATLELQPGEVLYTSGNYERFLEHEGVRYSHIIDPRTGWPVKHIVSASVLGRNGADADAAATALSVAGPKDWFRIARRMGVKYAMLVDDQGRIYLNPAMKARIHLKDEKNSVIRLSPRLF
;
A
#
# COMPACT_ATOMS: atom_id res chain seq x y z
N LYS A 1 -3.62 -9.36 -8.08
CA LYS A 1 -4.96 -8.76 -7.81
C LYS A 1 -5.14 -7.47 -8.61
N GLY A 2 -4.10 -6.64 -8.70
CA GLY A 2 -3.97 -5.47 -9.56
C GLY A 2 -4.71 -5.54 -10.90
N GLU A 3 -4.19 -6.36 -11.81
CA GLU A 3 -4.72 -6.53 -13.16
C GLU A 3 -6.22 -6.89 -13.21
N ALA A 4 -6.71 -7.69 -12.26
CA ALA A 4 -8.12 -8.08 -12.21
C ALA A 4 -9.02 -6.88 -11.88
N LEU A 5 -8.61 -6.05 -10.91
CA LEU A 5 -9.33 -4.82 -10.57
C LEU A 5 -9.23 -3.76 -11.68
N ASP A 6 -8.10 -3.67 -12.39
CA ASP A 6 -7.95 -2.77 -13.54
C ASP A 6 -8.87 -3.17 -14.70
N ARG A 7 -9.04 -4.48 -14.96
CA ARG A 7 -10.00 -4.99 -15.95
C ARG A 7 -11.44 -4.75 -15.52
N ALA A 8 -11.74 -5.02 -14.25
CA ALA A 8 -13.07 -4.81 -13.71
C ALA A 8 -13.46 -3.32 -13.76
N ALA A 9 -12.54 -2.41 -13.40
CA ALA A 9 -12.78 -0.98 -13.46
C ALA A 9 -13.10 -0.51 -14.89
N ARG A 10 -12.27 -0.89 -15.87
CA ARG A 10 -12.53 -0.61 -17.28
C ARG A 10 -13.90 -1.13 -17.75
N LYS A 11 -14.26 -2.35 -17.33
CA LYS A 11 -15.55 -2.94 -17.72
C LYS A 11 -16.74 -2.19 -17.14
N LEU A 12 -16.63 -1.65 -15.92
CA LEU A 12 -17.66 -0.80 -15.32
C LEU A 12 -17.78 0.53 -16.09
N GLU A 13 -16.65 1.14 -16.46
CA GLU A 13 -16.65 2.36 -17.28
C GLU A 13 -17.30 2.13 -18.65
N ASP A 14 -17.04 0.99 -19.30
CA ASP A 14 -17.68 0.58 -20.56
C ASP A 14 -19.21 0.43 -20.42
N TYR A 15 -19.69 0.03 -19.24
CA TYR A 15 -21.11 -0.01 -18.91
C TYR A 15 -21.71 1.35 -18.49
N GLY A 16 -20.94 2.44 -18.61
CA GLY A 16 -21.39 3.78 -18.28
C GLY A 16 -21.37 4.10 -16.79
N ILE A 17 -20.80 3.23 -15.94
CA ILE A 17 -20.67 3.50 -14.51
C ILE A 17 -19.55 4.51 -14.31
N ARG A 18 -19.90 5.68 -13.78
CA ARG A 18 -18.97 6.82 -13.61
C ARG A 18 -18.41 6.97 -12.20
N ASN A 19 -19.01 6.31 -11.21
CA ASN A 19 -18.63 6.42 -9.81
C ASN A 19 -18.69 5.03 -9.16
N ALA A 20 -17.53 4.51 -8.74
CA ALA A 20 -17.44 3.22 -8.07
C ALA A 20 -16.16 3.11 -7.24
N VAL A 21 -16.20 2.25 -6.23
CA VAL A 21 -15.01 1.76 -5.54
C VAL A 21 -14.99 0.24 -5.64
N LEU A 22 -13.88 -0.30 -6.14
CA LEU A 22 -13.65 -1.73 -6.20
C LEU A 22 -12.67 -2.11 -5.10
N ASN A 23 -12.96 -3.19 -4.36
CA ASN A 23 -12.13 -3.67 -3.26
C ASN A 23 -11.90 -5.18 -3.40
N ALA A 24 -10.63 -5.60 -3.40
CA ALA A 24 -10.26 -7.01 -3.36
C ALA A 24 -9.22 -7.26 -2.26
N GLY A 25 -9.70 -7.58 -1.05
CA GLY A 25 -8.83 -7.88 0.09
C GLY A 25 -8.02 -6.68 0.56
N GLY A 26 -8.63 -5.48 0.57
CA GLY A 26 -8.00 -4.25 1.02
C GLY A 26 -7.32 -3.44 -0.09
N ASP A 27 -7.08 -4.04 -1.25
CA ASP A 27 -6.63 -3.33 -2.45
C ASP A 27 -7.79 -2.61 -3.13
N LEU A 28 -7.60 -1.35 -3.51
CA LEU A 28 -8.65 -0.45 -3.98
C LEU A 28 -8.36 0.13 -5.36
N ASN A 29 -9.39 0.13 -6.23
CA ASN A 29 -9.45 0.98 -7.43
C ASN A 29 -10.66 1.91 -7.29
N VAL A 30 -10.51 3.20 -7.61
CA VAL A 30 -11.63 4.15 -7.62
C VAL A 30 -11.93 4.70 -9.00
N ILE A 31 -13.22 4.77 -9.33
CA ILE A 31 -13.78 5.43 -10.50
C ILE A 31 -14.55 6.64 -10.00
N GLY A 32 -14.30 7.81 -10.61
CA GLY A 32 -15.01 9.05 -10.28
C GLY A 32 -14.91 9.43 -8.80
N VAL A 33 -16.03 9.91 -8.25
CA VAL A 33 -16.15 10.47 -6.90
C VAL A 33 -17.34 9.86 -6.16
N HIS A 34 -17.36 10.00 -4.84
CA HIS A 34 -18.50 9.60 -4.03
C HIS A 34 -19.47 10.79 -3.89
N SER A 35 -20.44 10.86 -4.79
CA SER A 35 -21.37 12.00 -4.92
C SER A 35 -20.63 13.31 -5.20
N ASP A 36 -20.42 14.15 -4.20
CA ASP A 36 -19.80 15.47 -4.25
C ASP A 36 -18.39 15.51 -3.63
N ARG A 37 -17.87 14.37 -3.15
CA ARG A 37 -16.58 14.28 -2.45
C ARG A 37 -15.70 13.15 -2.98
N LEU A 38 -14.41 13.25 -2.73
CA LEU A 38 -13.47 12.17 -3.03
C LEU A 38 -13.75 10.92 -2.19
N TRP A 39 -13.38 9.78 -2.74
CA TRP A 39 -13.36 8.53 -1.99
C TRP A 39 -12.31 8.61 -0.88
N ARG A 40 -12.63 8.12 0.32
CA ARG A 40 -11.70 8.09 1.45
C ARG A 40 -11.28 6.66 1.76
N ALA A 41 -9.98 6.41 1.78
CA ALA A 41 -9.40 5.13 2.14
C ALA A 41 -8.68 5.21 3.49
N GLY A 42 -8.67 4.07 4.20
CA GLY A 42 -7.88 3.87 5.41
C GLY A 42 -6.77 2.85 5.16
N ILE A 43 -5.55 3.18 5.53
CA ILE A 43 -4.44 2.24 5.62
C ILE A 43 -4.51 1.59 7.00
N ARG A 44 -4.68 0.28 7.04
CA ARG A 44 -4.85 -0.49 8.28
C ARG A 44 -3.57 -0.46 9.12
N HIS A 45 -3.73 -0.41 10.44
CA HIS A 45 -2.61 -0.59 11.37
C HIS A 45 -2.18 -2.06 11.36
N PRO A 46 -0.91 -2.39 11.10
CA PRO A 46 -0.48 -3.78 10.87
C PRO A 46 -0.53 -4.65 12.13
N LYS A 47 -0.46 -4.05 13.33
CA LYS A 47 -0.46 -4.77 14.62
C LYS A 47 -1.71 -4.62 15.48
N ASN A 48 -2.56 -3.63 15.20
CA ASN A 48 -3.67 -3.25 16.06
C ASN A 48 -4.94 -3.21 15.24
N TRP A 49 -6.09 -3.41 15.89
CA TRP A 49 -7.36 -3.16 15.22
C TRP A 49 -7.52 -1.65 14.97
N GLY A 50 -7.60 -1.24 13.70
CA GLY A 50 -7.81 0.16 13.33
C GLY A 50 -7.00 0.63 12.12
N VAL A 51 -6.97 1.95 11.95
CA VAL A 51 -6.38 2.66 10.81
C VAL A 51 -5.17 3.46 11.29
N ILE A 52 -4.02 3.31 10.62
CA ILE A 52 -2.80 4.09 10.91
C ILE A 52 -2.76 5.40 10.12
N ALA A 53 -3.34 5.43 8.92
CA ALA A 53 -3.41 6.61 8.07
C ALA A 53 -4.69 6.63 7.24
N THR A 54 -5.18 7.82 6.89
CA THR A 54 -6.27 7.98 5.91
C THR A 54 -5.84 8.87 4.77
N LEU A 55 -6.41 8.68 3.59
CA LEU A 55 -6.18 9.52 2.41
C LEU A 55 -7.43 9.60 1.55
N GLU A 56 -7.54 10.68 0.79
CA GLU A 56 -8.55 10.85 -0.24
C GLU A 56 -7.99 10.39 -1.58
N LEU A 57 -8.75 9.58 -2.31
CA LEU A 57 -8.39 9.04 -3.62
C LEU A 57 -9.04 9.89 -4.72
N GLN A 58 -8.20 10.37 -5.64
CA GLN A 58 -8.65 11.06 -6.85
C GLN A 58 -9.28 10.07 -7.84
N PRO A 59 -10.16 10.51 -8.75
CA PRO A 59 -10.68 9.66 -9.82
C PRO A 59 -9.55 8.94 -10.58
N GLY A 60 -9.67 7.61 -10.71
CA GLY A 60 -8.67 6.76 -11.37
C GLY A 60 -7.43 6.43 -10.54
N GLU A 61 -7.37 6.86 -9.27
CA GLU A 61 -6.32 6.40 -8.36
C GLU A 61 -6.59 4.98 -7.86
N VAL A 62 -5.50 4.31 -7.50
CA VAL A 62 -5.50 2.97 -6.92
C VAL A 62 -4.63 2.94 -5.68
N LEU A 63 -5.02 2.16 -4.67
CA LEU A 63 -4.27 1.97 -3.43
C LEU A 63 -4.10 0.48 -3.16
N TYR A 64 -2.88 0.00 -3.21
CA TYR A 64 -2.54 -1.40 -2.97
C TYR A 64 -1.68 -1.54 -1.73
N THR A 65 -1.97 -2.55 -0.91
CA THR A 65 -1.21 -2.82 0.32
C THR A 65 -0.77 -4.28 0.38
N SER A 66 0.53 -4.49 0.47
CA SER A 66 1.13 -5.80 0.73
C SER A 66 1.51 -5.87 2.21
N GLY A 67 0.87 -6.76 2.98
CA GLY A 67 1.07 -6.89 4.42
C GLY A 67 1.26 -8.33 4.84
N ASN A 68 2.12 -8.57 5.82
CA ASN A 68 2.37 -9.92 6.34
C ASN A 68 1.39 -10.34 7.47
N TYR A 69 0.46 -9.47 7.85
CA TYR A 69 -0.49 -9.67 8.95
C TYR A 69 -1.81 -10.34 8.51
N GLU A 70 -2.11 -10.38 7.21
CA GLU A 70 -3.36 -10.99 6.72
C GLU A 70 -3.24 -12.49 6.51
N ARG A 71 -2.04 -12.97 6.18
CA ARG A 71 -1.75 -14.37 5.91
C ARG A 71 -0.35 -14.71 6.42
N PHE A 72 -0.30 -15.42 7.54
CA PHE A 72 0.93 -15.96 8.11
C PHE A 72 0.68 -17.35 8.71
N LEU A 73 1.74 -18.14 8.80
CA LEU A 73 1.80 -19.36 9.60
C LEU A 73 2.58 -19.04 10.88
N GLU A 74 2.15 -19.53 12.04
CA GLU A 74 2.94 -19.47 13.27
C GLU A 74 3.44 -20.88 13.60
N HIS A 75 4.75 -21.03 13.75
CA HIS A 75 5.38 -22.30 14.12
C HIS A 75 6.53 -22.03 15.09
N GLU A 76 6.50 -22.71 16.23
CA GLU A 76 7.47 -22.53 17.34
C GLU A 76 7.62 -21.06 17.79
N GLY A 77 6.52 -20.31 17.83
CA GLY A 77 6.53 -18.88 18.21
C GLY A 77 7.09 -17.94 17.15
N VAL A 78 7.45 -18.44 15.97
CA VAL A 78 7.90 -17.64 14.83
C VAL A 78 6.77 -17.48 13.82
N ARG A 79 6.50 -16.23 13.42
CA ARG A 79 5.56 -15.91 12.33
C ARG A 79 6.25 -15.93 10.98
N TYR A 80 5.64 -16.64 10.05
CA TYR A 80 6.10 -16.81 8.67
C TYR A 80 5.11 -16.11 7.74
N SER A 81 5.53 -14.97 7.19
CA SER A 81 4.81 -14.24 6.14
C SER A 81 4.63 -15.10 4.88
N HIS A 82 3.54 -14.90 4.14
CA HIS A 82 3.37 -15.44 2.78
C HIS A 82 4.23 -14.71 1.72
N ILE A 83 4.83 -13.57 2.07
CA ILE A 83 5.75 -12.82 1.21
C ILE A 83 7.15 -13.40 1.41
N ILE A 84 7.68 -14.05 0.38
CA ILE A 84 9.00 -14.68 0.38
C ILE A 84 10.05 -13.72 -0.16
N ASP A 85 11.20 -13.63 0.51
CA ASP A 85 12.38 -12.97 -0.02
C ASP A 85 13.10 -13.93 -1.00
N PRO A 86 13.13 -13.63 -2.31
CA PRO A 86 13.70 -14.53 -3.30
C PRO A 86 15.22 -14.69 -3.16
N ARG A 87 15.91 -13.79 -2.44
CA ARG A 87 17.35 -13.88 -2.19
C ARG A 87 17.70 -15.00 -1.21
N THR A 88 16.78 -15.30 -0.31
CA THR A 88 17.01 -16.23 0.81
C THR A 88 16.08 -17.45 0.79
N GLY A 89 14.96 -17.36 0.08
CA GLY A 89 13.88 -18.36 0.13
C GLY A 89 13.04 -18.29 1.42
N TRP A 90 13.29 -17.31 2.30
CA TRP A 90 12.62 -17.18 3.59
C TRP A 90 11.59 -16.05 3.62
N PRO A 91 10.55 -16.14 4.46
CA PRO A 91 9.59 -15.06 4.64
C PRO A 91 10.20 -13.74 5.09
N VAL A 92 9.66 -12.64 4.55
CA VAL A 92 9.99 -11.27 4.98
C VAL A 92 9.56 -11.03 6.43
N LYS A 93 10.49 -10.54 7.26
CA LYS A 93 10.25 -10.20 8.68
C LYS A 93 10.28 -8.71 8.97
N HIS A 94 11.04 -7.93 8.19
CA HIS A 94 11.41 -6.55 8.49
C HIS A 94 10.37 -5.49 8.08
N ILE A 95 9.49 -5.79 7.11
CA ILE A 95 8.33 -4.94 6.78
C ILE A 95 7.06 -5.71 7.11
N VAL A 96 6.16 -5.05 7.84
CA VAL A 96 4.83 -5.60 8.15
C VAL A 96 3.76 -5.13 7.19
N SER A 97 3.94 -3.94 6.60
CA SER A 97 3.06 -3.44 5.55
C SER A 97 3.78 -2.49 4.60
N ALA A 98 3.43 -2.54 3.31
CA ALA A 98 3.81 -1.57 2.32
C ALA A 98 2.57 -1.18 1.50
N SER A 99 2.26 0.12 1.44
CA SER A 99 1.15 0.69 0.70
C SER A 99 1.66 1.59 -0.42
N VAL A 100 1.12 1.40 -1.62
CA VAL A 100 1.46 2.14 -2.83
C VAL A 100 0.20 2.77 -3.41
N LEU A 101 0.26 4.09 -3.64
CA LEU A 101 -0.77 4.85 -4.34
C LEU A 101 -0.30 5.10 -5.79
N GLY A 102 -1.16 4.86 -6.77
CA GLY A 102 -0.84 4.97 -8.19
C GLY A 102 -2.08 5.15 -9.06
N ARG A 103 -1.95 4.81 -10.35
CA ARG A 103 -3.04 4.81 -11.34
C ARG A 103 -3.18 3.51 -12.14
N ASN A 104 -2.31 2.54 -11.87
CA ASN A 104 -2.34 1.21 -12.45
C ASN A 104 -2.28 0.21 -11.29
N GLY A 105 -3.32 -0.60 -11.14
CA GLY A 105 -3.44 -1.55 -10.04
C GLY A 105 -2.39 -2.66 -10.14
N ALA A 106 -2.08 -3.14 -11.35
CA ALA A 106 -1.05 -4.15 -11.56
C ALA A 106 0.34 -3.68 -11.07
N ASP A 107 0.74 -2.47 -11.43
CA ASP A 107 2.01 -1.87 -11.03
C ASP A 107 2.05 -1.61 -9.52
N ALA A 108 0.95 -1.10 -8.94
CA ALA A 108 0.86 -0.82 -7.52
C ALA A 108 0.91 -2.10 -6.66
N ASP A 109 0.23 -3.17 -7.07
CA ASP A 109 0.24 -4.48 -6.42
C ASP A 109 1.66 -5.09 -6.42
N ALA A 110 2.31 -5.06 -7.59
CA ALA A 110 3.69 -5.55 -7.75
C ALA A 110 4.68 -4.72 -6.91
N ALA A 111 4.56 -3.39 -6.97
CA ALA A 111 5.41 -2.47 -6.21
C ALA A 111 5.26 -2.66 -4.70
N ALA A 112 4.03 -2.75 -4.18
CA ALA A 112 3.82 -2.96 -2.74
C ALA A 112 4.56 -4.21 -2.25
N THR A 113 4.51 -5.30 -3.02
CA THR A 113 5.22 -6.54 -2.69
C THR A 113 6.74 -6.39 -2.79
N ALA A 114 7.24 -5.77 -3.87
CA ALA A 114 8.67 -5.53 -4.05
C ALA A 114 9.27 -4.63 -2.95
N LEU A 115 8.52 -3.62 -2.49
CA LEU A 115 8.93 -2.73 -1.41
C LEU A 115 8.97 -3.44 -0.05
N SER A 116 8.02 -4.34 0.23
CA SER A 116 8.06 -5.21 1.40
C SER A 116 9.34 -6.06 1.43
N VAL A 117 9.69 -6.68 0.30
CA VAL A 117 10.92 -7.48 0.16
C VAL A 117 12.18 -6.61 0.28
N ALA A 118 12.20 -5.42 -0.32
CA ALA A 118 13.34 -4.51 -0.30
C ALA A 118 13.69 -4.04 1.13
N GLY A 119 12.68 -3.75 1.93
CA GLY A 119 12.85 -3.36 3.32
C GLY A 119 13.37 -1.94 3.56
N PRO A 120 13.55 -1.56 4.84
CA PRO A 120 13.88 -0.18 5.25
C PRO A 120 15.11 0.43 4.57
N LYS A 121 16.09 -0.40 4.18
CA LYS A 121 17.34 0.06 3.59
C LYS A 121 17.22 0.33 2.08
N ASP A 122 16.46 -0.48 1.36
CA ASP A 122 16.44 -0.47 -0.11
C ASP A 122 15.13 0.02 -0.72
N TRP A 123 14.05 0.16 0.06
CA TRP A 123 12.72 0.49 -0.48
C TRP A 123 12.75 1.74 -1.36
N PHE A 124 13.49 2.79 -0.98
CA PHE A 124 13.55 4.04 -1.74
C PHE A 124 14.17 3.83 -3.13
N ARG A 125 15.26 3.06 -3.20
CA ARG A 125 15.94 2.73 -4.45
C ARG A 125 15.04 1.91 -5.37
N ILE A 126 14.33 0.93 -4.81
CA ILE A 126 13.39 0.09 -5.55
C ILE A 126 12.18 0.89 -6.02
N ALA A 127 11.58 1.71 -5.15
CA ALA A 127 10.48 2.62 -5.50
C ALA A 127 10.84 3.51 -6.68
N ARG A 128 12.05 4.09 -6.67
CA ARG A 128 12.55 4.94 -7.76
C ARG A 128 12.69 4.16 -9.07
N ARG A 129 13.25 2.94 -9.03
CA ARG A 129 13.41 2.09 -10.22
C ARG A 129 12.08 1.64 -10.81
N MET A 130 11.08 1.43 -9.96
CA MET A 130 9.73 1.04 -10.37
C MET A 130 8.82 2.23 -10.73
N GLY A 131 9.32 3.46 -10.69
CA GLY A 131 8.51 4.65 -11.01
C GLY A 131 7.43 4.96 -9.97
N VAL A 132 7.56 4.44 -8.75
CA VAL A 132 6.54 4.63 -7.70
C VAL A 132 6.57 6.07 -7.22
N LYS A 133 5.44 6.77 -7.36
CA LYS A 133 5.31 8.18 -6.94
C LYS A 133 4.96 8.32 -5.46
N TYR A 134 4.18 7.40 -4.90
CA TYR A 134 3.65 7.49 -3.55
C TYR A 134 3.82 6.14 -2.84
N ALA A 135 4.64 6.11 -1.79
CA ALA A 135 4.89 4.89 -1.01
C ALA A 135 4.92 5.20 0.48
N MET A 136 4.34 4.27 1.26
CA MET A 136 4.42 4.22 2.71
C MET A 136 4.68 2.76 3.13
N LEU A 137 5.60 2.55 4.05
CA LEU A 137 5.89 1.24 4.65
C LEU A 137 5.86 1.36 6.17
N VAL A 138 5.57 0.25 6.84
CA VAL A 138 5.67 0.10 8.29
C VAL A 138 6.56 -1.09 8.59
N ASP A 139 7.57 -0.90 9.45
CA ASP A 139 8.44 -1.98 9.90
C ASP A 139 7.86 -2.75 11.10
N ASP A 140 8.52 -3.85 11.46
CA ASP A 140 8.19 -4.67 12.62
C ASP A 140 8.36 -3.97 13.98
N GLN A 141 8.98 -2.80 14.02
CA GLN A 141 9.08 -1.94 15.20
C GLN A 141 8.02 -0.83 15.21
N GLY A 142 7.15 -0.77 14.20
CA GLY A 142 6.10 0.24 14.06
C GLY A 142 6.60 1.58 13.51
N ARG A 143 7.83 1.66 13.02
CA ARG A 143 8.34 2.86 12.35
C ARG A 143 7.73 2.97 10.96
N ILE A 144 7.39 4.20 10.59
CA ILE A 144 6.77 4.52 9.32
C ILE A 144 7.82 5.11 8.39
N TYR A 145 8.00 4.50 7.21
CA TYR A 145 8.83 5.01 6.14
C TYR A 145 7.93 5.52 5.03
N LEU A 146 8.14 6.74 4.55
CA LEU A 146 7.38 7.22 3.40
C LEU A 146 8.13 8.32 2.64
N ASN A 147 7.74 8.54 1.39
CA ASN A 147 8.31 9.64 0.61
C ASN A 147 7.49 10.94 0.81
N PRO A 148 8.08 12.12 0.57
CA PRO A 148 7.41 13.41 0.81
C PRO A 148 6.08 13.56 0.05
N ALA A 149 5.99 13.00 -1.15
CA ALA A 149 4.76 13.05 -1.93
C ALA A 149 3.62 12.26 -1.27
N MET A 150 3.91 11.08 -0.69
CA MET A 150 2.91 10.32 0.07
C MET A 150 2.57 11.04 1.38
N LYS A 151 3.55 11.67 2.05
CA LYS A 151 3.31 12.43 3.29
C LYS A 151 2.27 13.52 3.09
N ALA A 152 2.31 14.20 1.96
CA ALA A 152 1.37 15.26 1.61
C ALA A 152 -0.05 14.74 1.29
N ARG A 153 -0.22 13.44 1.01
CA ARG A 153 -1.52 12.83 0.67
C ARG A 153 -2.22 12.20 1.87
N ILE A 154 -1.48 11.83 2.93
CA ILE A 154 -2.02 11.08 4.06
C ILE A 154 -2.23 11.95 5.30
N HIS A 155 -3.21 11.56 6.10
CA HIS A 155 -3.43 12.00 7.47
C HIS A 155 -3.13 10.84 8.41
N LEU A 156 -2.05 10.95 9.20
CA LEU A 156 -1.68 9.94 10.20
C LEU A 156 -2.56 10.08 11.44
N LYS A 157 -3.06 8.96 11.98
CA LYS A 157 -3.97 8.98 13.13
C LYS A 157 -3.27 9.37 14.44
N ASP A 158 -2.01 8.97 14.63
CA ASP A 158 -1.21 9.28 15.81
C ASP A 158 0.19 9.77 15.43
N GLU A 159 0.24 10.89 14.69
CA GLU A 159 1.50 11.42 14.16
C GLU A 159 2.52 11.77 15.24
N LYS A 160 2.07 12.35 16.37
CA LYS A 160 2.96 12.84 17.44
C LYS A 160 3.74 11.72 18.13
N ASN A 161 3.15 10.52 18.21
CA ASN A 161 3.78 9.36 18.82
C ASN A 161 4.41 8.40 17.80
N SER A 162 4.29 8.70 16.50
CA SER A 162 4.82 7.86 15.43
C SER A 162 6.29 8.19 15.13
N VAL A 163 7.12 7.15 14.99
CA VAL A 163 8.49 7.31 14.48
C VAL A 163 8.44 7.35 12.96
N ILE A 164 8.55 8.54 12.36
CA ILE A 164 8.46 8.75 10.91
C ILE A 164 9.85 8.95 10.30
N ARG A 165 10.12 8.24 9.20
CA ARG A 165 11.34 8.36 8.39
C ARG A 165 10.96 8.78 6.97
N LEU A 166 11.25 10.03 6.64
CA LEU A 166 11.07 10.55 5.28
C LEU A 166 12.27 10.20 4.40
N SER A 167 12.00 9.71 3.20
CA SER A 167 13.02 9.63 2.15
C SER A 167 13.25 11.01 1.50
N PRO A 168 14.29 11.14 0.65
CA PRO A 168 14.32 12.19 -0.37
C PRO A 168 13.11 12.11 -1.32
N ARG A 169 12.97 13.12 -2.20
CA ARG A 169 11.98 13.06 -3.29
C ARG A 169 12.36 11.97 -4.30
N LEU A 170 11.37 11.22 -4.77
CA LEU A 170 11.58 10.19 -5.80
C LEU A 170 11.72 10.80 -7.21
N PHE A 171 11.04 11.93 -7.44
CA PHE A 171 11.01 12.73 -8.67
C PHE A 171 10.71 14.20 -8.33
#